data_AF-A0A7K5DQN7-F1
#
_entry.id   AF-A0A7K5DQN7-F1
#
_cell.length_a   1.000
_cell.length_b   1.000
_cell.length_c   1.000
_cell.angle_alpha   90.00
_cell.angle_beta   90.00
_cell.angle_gamma   90.00
#
_symmetry.space_group_name_H-M   'P 1'
#
loop_
_entity.id
_entity.type
_entity.pdbx_description
1 polymer ?
#
loop_
_entity_poly.entity_id
_entity_poly.type
_entity_poly.pdbx_seq_one_letter_code
_entity_poly.pdbx_strand_id
1 'polypeptide(L)'
;DPNSFWTSIHPEYWSEHNVCEWLQFCCDQYKLDANCISFPHFNINGLQLCNMTQEEFLEAAGICGEFLYFILQNIRMHGISSFTDAEVTKPSNKDCNTLACIKKHLLNICLPAVQDLQNSHLWEFVRDLLLSPEENGGILKWEDRGQGIFRVVKSEALAKMWGQKKKNDRMTYEKLSRALRYYYKTGILERVDRRLVYKFGKHAHGWQENKM
;
A
#
# COMPACT_ATOMS: atom_id res chain seq x y z
N ASP A 1 -16.85 -6.60 31.88
CA ASP A 1 -17.80 -5.55 31.52
C ASP A 1 -18.06 -5.65 30.02
N PRO A 2 -19.30 -5.85 29.54
CA PRO A 2 -19.58 -6.12 28.13
C PRO A 2 -19.24 -4.95 27.19
N ASN A 3 -18.93 -3.78 27.73
CA ASN A 3 -18.54 -2.57 26.99
C ASN A 3 -17.05 -2.20 27.16
N SER A 4 -16.21 -3.14 27.58
CA SER A 4 -14.78 -2.85 27.72
C SER A 4 -14.13 -2.77 26.35
N PHE A 5 -13.83 -1.55 25.91
CA PHE A 5 -13.02 -1.29 24.72
C PHE A 5 -11.69 -2.06 24.82
N TRP A 6 -11.32 -2.76 23.74
CA TRP A 6 -10.07 -3.52 23.66
C TRP A 6 -8.83 -2.65 23.99
N THR A 7 -8.94 -1.33 23.81
CA THR A 7 -7.93 -0.32 24.12
C THR A 7 -7.55 -0.20 25.60
N SER A 8 -8.39 -0.73 26.50
CA SER A 8 -8.19 -0.66 27.96
C SER A 8 -7.81 -2.02 28.56
N ILE A 9 -7.66 -3.06 27.74
CA ILE A 9 -7.38 -4.43 28.16
C ILE A 9 -6.04 -4.86 27.55
N HIS A 10 -5.18 -5.52 28.35
CA HIS A 10 -3.94 -6.10 27.84
C HIS A 10 -4.24 -7.18 26.78
N PRO A 11 -3.49 -7.27 25.66
CA PRO A 11 -3.83 -8.14 24.53
C PRO A 11 -4.05 -9.61 24.88
N GLU A 12 -3.33 -10.16 25.86
CA GLU A 12 -3.51 -11.56 26.29
C GLU A 12 -4.89 -11.85 26.90
N TYR A 13 -5.62 -10.82 27.33
CA TYR A 13 -6.97 -10.92 27.90
C TYR A 13 -8.06 -10.46 26.94
N TRP A 14 -7.74 -10.20 25.67
CA TRP A 14 -8.76 -9.88 24.67
C TRP A 14 -9.71 -11.05 24.45
N SER A 15 -11.01 -10.76 24.41
CA SER A 15 -12.00 -11.69 23.87
C SER A 15 -11.86 -11.79 22.34
N GLU A 16 -12.46 -12.81 21.73
CA GLU A 16 -12.58 -12.91 20.26
C GLU A 16 -13.19 -11.63 19.65
N HIS A 17 -14.15 -11.02 20.34
CA HIS A 17 -14.74 -9.75 19.93
C HIS A 17 -13.71 -8.61 19.94
N ASN A 18 -12.88 -8.51 20.98
CA ASN A 18 -11.84 -7.49 21.06
C ASN A 18 -10.75 -7.67 19.99
N VAL A 19 -10.42 -8.91 19.62
CA VAL A 19 -9.51 -9.19 18.49
C VAL A 19 -10.11 -8.66 17.18
N CYS A 20 -11.40 -8.90 16.94
CA CYS A 20 -12.10 -8.36 15.78
C CYS A 20 -12.12 -6.82 15.75
N GLU A 21 -12.40 -6.16 16.88
CA GLU A 21 -12.38 -4.70 16.97
C GLU A 21 -10.96 -4.13 16.72
N TRP A 22 -9.92 -4.80 17.23
CA TRP A 22 -8.53 -4.42 16.99
C TRP A 22 -8.15 -4.54 15.51
N LEU A 23 -8.55 -5.64 14.84
CA LEU A 23 -8.35 -5.81 13.41
C LEU A 23 -9.07 -4.74 12.60
N GLN A 24 -10.32 -4.43 12.96
CA GLN A 24 -11.09 -3.38 12.31
C GLN A 24 -10.42 -2.01 12.48
N PHE A 25 -9.93 -1.69 13.68
CA PHE A 25 -9.13 -0.49 13.91
C PHE A 25 -7.89 -0.45 13.01
N CYS A 26 -7.17 -1.57 12.87
CA CYS A 26 -6.01 -1.64 12.00
C CYS A 26 -6.37 -1.39 10.53
N CYS A 27 -7.47 -1.97 10.05
CA CYS A 27 -8.00 -1.72 8.72
C CYS A 27 -8.34 -0.25 8.49
N ASP A 28 -9.05 0.38 9.44
CA ASP A 28 -9.51 1.76 9.30
C ASP A 28 -8.38 2.79 9.41
N GLN A 29 -7.47 2.59 10.37
CA GLN A 29 -6.35 3.50 10.65
C GLN A 29 -5.25 3.41 9.59
N TYR A 30 -4.90 2.19 9.17
CA TYR A 30 -3.80 1.95 8.24
C TYR A 30 -4.26 1.69 6.81
N LYS A 31 -5.57 1.79 6.53
CA LYS A 31 -6.19 1.55 5.22
C LYS A 31 -5.80 0.18 4.64
N LEU A 32 -5.76 -0.84 5.49
CA LEU A 32 -5.50 -2.22 5.06
C LEU A 32 -6.74 -2.74 4.31
N ASP A 33 -6.52 -3.50 3.24
CA ASP A 33 -7.60 -4.19 2.56
C ASP A 33 -8.12 -5.33 3.44
N ALA A 34 -9.37 -5.22 3.90
CA ALA A 34 -10.01 -6.27 4.69
C ALA A 34 -10.10 -7.61 3.93
N ASN A 35 -10.05 -7.60 2.59
CA ASN A 35 -10.02 -8.83 1.79
C ASN A 35 -8.67 -9.57 1.87
N CYS A 36 -7.62 -8.93 2.38
CA CYS A 36 -6.31 -9.55 2.59
C CYS A 36 -6.24 -10.30 3.93
N ILE A 37 -7.18 -10.08 4.85
CA ILE A 37 -7.18 -10.66 6.18
C ILE A 37 -8.18 -11.81 6.22
N SER A 38 -7.71 -13.04 6.44
CA SER A 38 -8.58 -14.19 6.64
C SER A 38 -9.23 -14.13 8.02
N PHE A 39 -10.43 -13.55 8.11
CA PHE A 39 -11.19 -13.49 9.38
C PHE A 39 -11.32 -14.85 10.11
N PRO A 40 -11.49 -16.00 9.44
CA PRO A 40 -11.50 -17.30 10.11
C PRO A 40 -10.20 -17.62 10.86
N HIS A 41 -9.04 -17.18 10.35
CA HIS A 41 -7.75 -17.38 11.04
C HIS A 41 -7.60 -16.54 12.30
N PHE A 42 -8.33 -15.42 12.40
CA PHE A 42 -8.30 -14.53 13.55
C PHE A 42 -9.53 -14.67 14.46
N ASN A 43 -10.38 -15.67 14.24
CA ASN A 43 -11.48 -15.99 15.16
C ASN A 43 -10.95 -16.75 16.40
N ILE A 44 -10.10 -16.05 17.15
CA ILE A 44 -9.34 -16.55 18.28
C ILE A 44 -9.33 -15.49 19.39
N ASN A 45 -9.06 -15.91 20.62
CA ASN A 45 -8.90 -14.97 21.73
C ASN A 45 -7.51 -14.33 21.75
N GLY A 46 -7.35 -13.32 22.60
CA GLY A 46 -6.11 -12.56 22.76
C GLY A 46 -4.90 -13.39 23.16
N LEU A 47 -5.08 -14.42 23.99
CA LEU A 47 -4.01 -15.32 24.40
C LEU A 47 -3.49 -16.13 23.21
N GLN A 48 -4.40 -16.68 22.40
CA GLN A 48 -4.04 -17.39 21.18
C GLN A 48 -3.35 -16.45 20.18
N LEU A 49 -3.90 -15.25 19.98
CA LEU A 49 -3.34 -14.23 19.10
C LEU A 49 -1.91 -13.83 19.52
N CYS A 50 -1.66 -13.65 20.82
CA CYS A 50 -0.33 -13.28 21.34
C CYS A 50 0.72 -14.39 21.22
N ASN A 51 0.27 -15.64 21.09
CA ASN A 51 1.14 -16.81 20.93
C ASN A 51 1.40 -17.17 19.46
N MET A 52 0.65 -16.59 18.52
CA MET A 52 0.93 -16.76 17.10
C MET A 52 2.31 -16.19 16.74
N THR A 53 2.99 -16.90 15.85
CA THR A 53 4.27 -16.52 15.24
C THR A 53 4.05 -15.50 14.13
N GLN A 54 5.13 -14.82 13.72
CA GLN A 54 5.07 -13.88 12.60
C GLN A 54 4.67 -14.60 11.30
N GLU A 55 5.13 -15.83 11.10
CA GLU A 55 4.79 -16.69 9.96
C GLU A 55 3.29 -17.01 9.92
N GLU A 56 2.67 -17.37 11.04
CA GLU A 56 1.22 -17.64 11.09
C GLU A 56 0.40 -16.39 10.78
N PHE A 57 0.86 -15.22 11.20
CA PHE A 57 0.26 -13.94 10.79
C PHE A 57 0.39 -13.71 9.28
N LEU A 58 1.57 -13.98 8.71
CA LEU A 58 1.84 -13.87 7.27
C LEU A 58 0.97 -14.82 6.45
N GLU A 59 0.76 -16.05 6.92
CA GLU A 59 -0.15 -17.01 6.29
C GLU A 59 -1.61 -16.55 6.35
N ALA A 60 -2.04 -16.01 7.49
CA ALA A 60 -3.42 -15.59 7.72
C ALA A 60 -3.81 -14.28 6.99
N ALA A 61 -2.86 -13.36 6.81
CA ALA A 61 -3.14 -12.02 6.28
C ALA A 61 -2.17 -11.56 5.17
N GLY A 62 -1.35 -12.45 4.62
CA GLY A 62 -0.31 -12.10 3.66
C GLY A 62 0.63 -11.05 4.22
N ILE A 63 1.04 -10.11 3.37
CA ILE A 63 1.93 -8.99 3.75
C ILE A 63 1.33 -8.19 4.91
N CYS A 64 0.00 -8.07 5.02
CA CYS A 64 -0.67 -7.38 6.14
C CYS A 64 -0.42 -8.08 7.49
N GLY A 65 -0.16 -9.38 7.49
CA GLY A 65 0.10 -10.18 8.68
C GLY A 65 1.31 -9.73 9.47
N GLU A 66 2.43 -9.49 8.79
CA GLU A 66 3.67 -9.01 9.41
C GLU A 66 3.45 -7.70 10.18
N PHE A 67 2.61 -6.81 9.66
CA PHE A 67 2.26 -5.57 10.36
C PHE A 67 1.39 -5.80 11.58
N LEU A 68 0.36 -6.64 11.44
CA LEU A 68 -0.56 -6.96 12.51
C LEU A 68 0.22 -7.58 13.68
N TYR A 69 1.16 -8.48 13.38
CA TYR A 69 2.09 -9.05 14.35
C TYR A 69 2.90 -7.96 15.06
N PHE A 70 3.54 -7.05 14.30
CA PHE A 70 4.33 -5.97 14.89
C PHE A 70 3.50 -5.01 15.76
N ILE A 71 2.31 -4.63 15.29
CA ILE A 71 1.38 -3.76 16.06
C ILE A 71 1.03 -4.46 17.38
N LEU A 72 0.68 -5.75 17.33
CA LEU A 72 0.38 -6.53 18.52
C LEU A 72 1.57 -6.56 19.51
N GLN A 73 2.79 -6.85 19.03
CA GLN A 73 3.97 -6.87 19.90
C GLN A 73 4.23 -5.50 20.53
N ASN A 74 4.02 -4.40 19.79
CA ASN A 74 4.14 -3.05 20.37
C ASN A 74 3.11 -2.79 21.45
N ILE A 75 1.85 -3.18 21.22
CA ILE A 75 0.80 -3.04 22.22
C ILE A 75 1.15 -3.84 23.48
N ARG A 76 1.70 -5.05 23.34
CA ARG A 76 2.14 -5.87 24.49
C ARG A 76 3.26 -5.21 25.28
N MET A 77 4.23 -4.61 24.60
CA MET A 77 5.41 -4.01 25.22
C MET A 77 5.15 -2.63 25.82
N HIS A 78 4.27 -1.83 25.21
CA HIS A 78 4.15 -0.40 25.50
C HIS A 78 2.73 0.06 25.84
N GLY A 79 1.72 -0.81 25.69
CA GLY A 79 0.32 -0.44 25.86
C GLY A 79 -0.25 0.39 24.71
N ILE A 80 -1.56 0.55 24.72
CA ILE A 80 -2.36 1.12 23.61
C ILE A 80 -2.35 2.65 23.60
N SER A 81 -2.00 3.29 24.72
CA SER A 81 -1.89 4.74 24.88
C SER A 81 -0.87 5.39 23.92
N SER A 82 0.03 4.61 23.36
CA SER A 82 0.96 5.06 22.32
C SER A 82 0.30 5.31 20.96
N PHE A 83 -0.90 4.77 20.70
CA PHE A 83 -1.59 4.85 19.40
C PHE A 83 -2.67 5.93 19.32
N THR A 84 -3.19 6.39 20.47
CA THR A 84 -4.36 7.29 20.56
C THR A 84 -3.98 8.71 20.95
N ASP A 85 -3.11 9.38 20.17
CA ASP A 85 -2.97 10.83 20.26
C ASP A 85 -4.03 11.49 19.35
N ALA A 86 -5.26 11.57 19.87
CA ALA A 86 -6.26 12.51 19.38
C ALA A 86 -6.25 13.75 20.32
N GLU A 87 -5.49 14.77 19.90
CA GLU A 87 -5.55 16.19 20.28
C GLU A 87 -5.86 16.57 21.76
N VAL A 88 -4.83 16.86 22.59
CA VAL A 88 -4.84 17.99 23.58
C VAL A 88 -3.40 18.52 23.87
N THR A 89 -3.14 19.72 23.35
CA THR A 89 -2.30 20.85 23.86
C THR A 89 -0.99 20.65 24.68
N LYS A 90 0.09 21.24 24.12
CA LYS A 90 1.35 21.80 24.70
C LYS A 90 2.50 20.88 25.15
N PRO A 91 3.77 21.32 24.95
CA PRO A 91 4.93 20.44 24.97
C PRO A 91 5.53 20.34 26.37
N SER A 92 5.62 19.12 26.88
CA SER A 92 6.52 18.77 27.99
C SER A 92 7.47 17.69 27.51
N ASN A 93 8.74 18.07 27.49
CA ASN A 93 9.87 17.29 27.05
C ASN A 93 10.05 16.06 27.95
N LYS A 94 9.92 14.85 27.37
CA LYS A 94 10.65 13.60 27.69
C LYS A 94 10.18 12.50 26.73
N ASP A 95 11.04 12.19 25.77
CA ASP A 95 11.12 10.92 25.03
C ASP A 95 9.88 10.45 24.23
N CYS A 96 9.18 11.35 23.54
CA CYS A 96 8.14 10.96 22.57
C CYS A 96 8.66 11.04 21.13
N ASN A 97 9.39 9.99 20.70
CA ASN A 97 9.75 9.81 19.29
C ASN A 97 9.44 8.38 18.76
N THR A 98 8.82 7.52 19.56
CA THR A 98 8.60 6.12 19.18
C THR A 98 7.52 5.99 18.11
N LEU A 99 6.38 6.69 18.21
CA LEU A 99 5.28 6.56 17.24
C LEU A 99 5.62 7.17 15.86
N ALA A 100 6.35 8.28 15.83
CA ALA A 100 6.83 8.88 14.57
C ALA A 100 7.92 8.01 13.92
N CYS A 101 8.81 7.40 14.73
CA CYS A 101 9.82 6.47 14.25
C CYS A 101 9.20 5.16 13.78
N ILE A 102 8.21 4.62 14.51
CA ILE A 102 7.43 3.43 14.15
C ILE A 102 6.60 3.70 12.90
N LYS A 103 5.85 4.80 12.81
CA LYS A 103 5.16 5.20 11.57
C LYS A 103 6.15 5.32 10.43
N LYS A 104 7.31 5.97 10.62
CA LYS A 104 8.35 6.10 9.57
C LYS A 104 8.97 4.76 9.18
N HIS A 105 9.14 3.84 10.12
CA HIS A 105 9.67 2.50 9.88
C HIS A 105 8.65 1.58 9.21
N LEU A 106 7.39 1.58 9.69
CA LEU A 106 6.24 0.91 9.07
C LEU A 106 5.93 1.48 7.68
N LEU A 107 6.09 2.80 7.49
CA LEU A 107 5.97 3.43 6.18
C LEU A 107 7.13 3.01 5.26
N ASN A 108 8.36 2.96 5.76
CA ASN A 108 9.53 2.59 4.96
C ASN A 108 9.61 1.10 4.62
N ILE A 109 9.18 0.19 5.50
CA ILE A 109 9.25 -1.25 5.29
C ILE A 109 8.11 -1.72 4.39
N CYS A 110 6.91 -1.12 4.52
CA CYS A 110 5.74 -1.74 3.92
C CYS A 110 4.88 -0.91 2.95
N LEU A 111 5.05 0.42 2.82
CA LEU A 111 4.29 1.16 1.80
C LEU A 111 4.52 0.68 0.36
N PRO A 112 5.72 0.22 -0.04
CA PRO A 112 5.92 -0.19 -1.42
C PRO A 112 4.99 -1.33 -1.86
N ALA A 113 4.62 -2.24 -0.94
CA ALA A 113 3.85 -3.44 -1.27
C ALA A 113 2.33 -3.31 -1.04
N VAL A 114 1.88 -2.58 -0.01
CA VAL A 114 0.44 -2.47 0.32
C VAL A 114 -0.27 -1.35 -0.44
N GLN A 115 0.40 -0.21 -0.70
CA GLN A 115 -0.20 0.85 -1.53
C GLN A 115 -0.32 0.45 -3.00
N ASP A 116 0.58 -0.41 -3.44
CA ASP A 116 0.71 -0.80 -4.83
C ASP A 116 -0.41 -1.77 -5.27
N LEU A 117 -1.16 -2.39 -4.35
CA LEU A 117 -2.24 -3.31 -4.72
C LEU A 117 -3.60 -2.62 -4.96
N GLN A 118 -3.87 -1.46 -4.36
CA GLN A 118 -5.21 -0.84 -4.47
C GLN A 118 -5.25 0.57 -5.08
N ASN A 119 -4.24 1.43 -4.85
CA ASN A 119 -4.29 2.84 -5.26
C ASN A 119 -3.24 3.31 -6.27
N SER A 120 -2.44 2.40 -6.86
CA SER A 120 -1.52 2.77 -7.95
C SER A 120 -2.30 3.36 -9.12
N HIS A 121 -1.96 4.57 -9.56
CA HIS A 121 -2.52 5.18 -10.76
C HIS A 121 -1.89 4.55 -12.00
N LEU A 122 -2.61 4.56 -13.14
CA LEU A 122 -2.10 3.97 -14.37
C LEU A 122 -0.74 4.52 -14.80
N TRP A 123 -0.47 5.80 -14.57
CA TRP A 123 0.81 6.41 -14.95
C TRP A 123 1.99 5.91 -14.10
N GLU A 124 1.74 5.56 -12.82
CA GLU A 124 2.73 4.99 -11.91
C GLU A 124 3.06 3.57 -12.33
N PHE A 125 2.04 2.75 -12.57
CA PHE A 125 2.22 1.41 -13.13
C PHE A 125 3.03 1.40 -14.44
N VAL A 126 2.74 2.32 -15.36
CA VAL A 126 3.48 2.45 -16.62
C VAL A 126 4.94 2.88 -16.37
N ARG A 127 5.19 3.79 -15.42
CA ARG A 127 6.53 4.20 -15.02
C ARG A 127 7.29 3.01 -14.43
N ASP A 128 6.70 2.31 -13.47
CA ASP A 128 7.38 1.25 -12.73
C ASP A 128 7.75 0.10 -13.68
N LEU A 129 6.85 -0.24 -14.62
CA LEU A 129 7.14 -1.21 -15.67
C LEU A 129 8.28 -0.76 -16.62
N LEU A 130 8.47 0.54 -16.83
CA LEU A 130 9.61 1.09 -17.60
C LEU A 130 10.92 1.11 -16.80
N LEU A 131 10.85 1.03 -15.47
CA LEU A 131 11.99 1.04 -14.55
C LEU A 131 12.45 -0.37 -14.15
N SER A 132 11.58 -1.38 -14.30
CA SER A 132 11.85 -2.80 -13.97
C SER A 132 11.97 -3.65 -15.26
N PRO A 133 13.19 -3.81 -15.83
CA PRO A 133 13.38 -4.52 -17.09
C PRO A 133 12.96 -5.99 -17.03
N GLU A 134 13.13 -6.66 -15.89
CA GLU A 134 12.72 -8.06 -15.72
C GLU A 134 11.21 -8.28 -15.87
N GLU A 135 10.39 -7.36 -15.33
CA GLU A 135 8.92 -7.46 -15.39
C GLU A 135 8.35 -6.93 -16.71
N ASN A 136 9.06 -6.01 -17.35
CA ASN A 136 8.58 -5.33 -18.56
C ASN A 136 8.35 -6.29 -19.74
N GLY A 137 9.17 -7.33 -19.91
CA GLY A 137 9.03 -8.29 -21.02
C GLY A 137 8.97 -7.64 -22.42
N GLY A 138 9.54 -6.43 -22.56
CA GLY A 138 9.49 -5.61 -23.78
C GLY A 138 8.11 -5.03 -24.12
N ILE A 139 7.23 -4.85 -23.13
CA ILE A 139 5.88 -4.30 -23.31
C ILE A 139 5.92 -2.79 -23.54
N LEU A 140 6.78 -2.10 -22.79
CA LEU A 140 7.10 -0.67 -22.94
C LEU A 140 8.57 -0.49 -23.29
N LYS A 141 8.90 0.60 -23.97
CA LYS A 141 10.30 0.98 -24.23
C LYS A 141 10.49 2.48 -24.08
N TRP A 142 11.63 2.89 -23.56
CA TRP A 142 12.09 4.27 -23.68
C TRP A 142 12.44 4.56 -25.15
N GLU A 143 11.88 5.63 -25.69
CA GLU A 143 12.31 6.23 -26.96
C GLU A 143 13.34 7.32 -26.69
N ASP A 144 13.16 8.06 -25.60
CA ASP A 144 14.13 9.01 -25.04
C ASP A 144 13.97 9.04 -23.52
N ARG A 145 14.91 8.42 -22.80
CA ARG A 145 14.88 8.36 -21.33
C ARG A 145 15.05 9.74 -20.69
N GLY A 146 15.91 10.59 -21.26
CA GLY A 146 16.20 11.92 -20.74
C GLY A 146 15.00 12.87 -20.83
N GLN A 147 14.18 12.72 -21.88
CA GLN A 147 12.95 13.50 -22.06
C GLN A 147 11.69 12.82 -21.52
N GLY A 148 11.79 11.59 -21.01
CA GLY A 148 10.65 10.85 -20.50
C GLY A 148 9.69 10.35 -21.59
N ILE A 149 10.19 10.18 -22.82
CA ILE A 149 9.41 9.71 -23.96
C ILE A 149 9.49 8.19 -24.03
N PHE A 150 8.33 7.54 -24.06
CA PHE A 150 8.22 6.09 -24.12
C PHE A 150 7.19 5.64 -25.16
N ARG A 151 7.34 4.39 -25.61
CA ARG A 151 6.45 3.71 -26.54
C ARG A 151 5.81 2.51 -25.88
N VAL A 152 4.52 2.33 -26.14
CA VAL A 152 3.81 1.06 -25.93
C VAL A 152 4.08 0.14 -27.12
N VAL A 153 4.83 -0.94 -26.89
CA VAL A 153 5.19 -1.92 -27.92
C VAL A 153 4.16 -3.05 -28.01
N LYS A 154 3.70 -3.56 -26.85
CA LYS A 154 2.71 -4.65 -26.76
C LYS A 154 1.45 -4.14 -26.05
N SER A 155 0.56 -3.48 -26.79
CA SER A 155 -0.63 -2.82 -26.24
C SER A 155 -1.58 -3.77 -25.50
N GLU A 156 -1.85 -4.95 -26.06
CA GLU A 156 -2.71 -5.96 -25.45
C GLU A 156 -2.13 -6.49 -24.13
N ALA A 157 -0.83 -6.77 -24.12
CA ALA A 157 -0.14 -7.26 -22.92
C ALA A 157 -0.17 -6.20 -21.80
N LEU A 158 0.07 -4.92 -22.13
CA LEU A 158 -0.02 -3.82 -21.17
C LEU A 158 -1.43 -3.73 -20.55
N ALA A 159 -2.47 -3.79 -21.39
CA ALA A 159 -3.86 -3.74 -20.94
C ALA A 159 -4.22 -4.92 -20.05
N LYS A 160 -3.76 -6.13 -20.42
CA LYS A 160 -3.98 -7.34 -19.63
C LYS A 160 -3.32 -7.26 -18.25
N MET A 161 -2.06 -6.84 -18.17
CA MET A 161 -1.36 -6.69 -16.88
C MET A 161 -2.02 -5.63 -15.99
N TRP A 162 -2.42 -4.49 -16.56
CA TRP A 162 -3.17 -3.48 -15.82
C TRP A 162 -4.54 -3.98 -15.35
N GLY A 163 -5.25 -4.74 -16.19
CA GLY A 163 -6.50 -5.41 -15.85
C GLY A 163 -6.33 -6.35 -14.66
N GLN A 164 -5.31 -7.21 -14.69
CA GLN A 164 -4.97 -8.12 -13.59
C GLN A 164 -4.66 -7.34 -12.30
N LYS A 165 -3.83 -6.30 -12.36
CA LYS A 165 -3.49 -5.42 -11.22
C LYS A 165 -4.74 -4.80 -10.58
N LYS A 166 -5.74 -4.42 -11.38
CA LYS A 166 -7.01 -3.83 -10.91
C LYS A 166 -8.18 -4.81 -10.81
N LYS A 167 -7.93 -6.13 -10.89
CA LYS A 167 -8.96 -7.19 -10.91
C LYS A 167 -10.12 -6.89 -11.90
N ASN A 168 -9.77 -6.40 -13.08
CA ASN A 168 -10.71 -6.03 -14.16
C ASN A 168 -10.38 -6.78 -15.45
N ASP A 169 -11.04 -7.91 -15.65
CA ASP A 169 -10.85 -8.79 -16.81
C ASP A 169 -11.38 -8.18 -18.13
N ARG A 170 -12.14 -7.09 -18.07
CA ARG A 170 -12.67 -6.37 -19.24
C ARG A 170 -11.79 -5.19 -19.65
N MET A 171 -10.57 -5.09 -19.12
CA MET A 171 -9.61 -4.04 -19.48
C MET A 171 -9.07 -4.30 -20.89
N THR A 172 -9.12 -3.26 -21.74
CA THR A 172 -8.55 -3.28 -23.10
C THR A 172 -7.68 -2.05 -23.31
N TYR A 173 -6.84 -2.06 -24.35
CA TYR A 173 -5.98 -0.91 -24.62
C TYR A 173 -6.77 0.35 -25.00
N GLU A 174 -7.95 0.22 -25.60
CA GLU A 174 -8.84 1.34 -25.93
C GLU A 174 -9.27 2.08 -24.66
N LYS A 175 -9.66 1.32 -23.62
CA LYS A 175 -10.05 1.87 -22.31
C LYS A 175 -8.85 2.42 -21.54
N LEU A 176 -7.74 1.67 -21.52
CA LEU A 176 -6.50 2.10 -20.87
C LEU A 176 -5.97 3.41 -21.49
N SER A 177 -5.92 3.47 -22.82
CA SER A 177 -5.47 4.65 -23.54
C SER A 177 -6.42 5.85 -23.34
N ARG A 178 -7.70 5.63 -23.01
CA ARG A 178 -8.61 6.72 -22.63
C ARG A 178 -8.18 7.40 -21.34
N ALA A 179 -7.68 6.64 -20.36
CA ALA A 179 -7.10 7.17 -19.13
C ALA A 179 -5.76 7.87 -19.39
N LEU A 180 -4.87 7.28 -20.21
CA LEU A 180 -3.61 7.94 -20.62
C LEU A 180 -3.87 9.31 -21.27
N ARG A 181 -4.86 9.40 -22.16
CA ARG A 181 -5.24 10.68 -22.78
C ARG A 181 -5.84 11.68 -21.78
N TYR A 182 -6.46 11.21 -20.69
CA TYR A 182 -6.97 12.10 -19.65
C TYR A 182 -5.84 12.80 -18.90
N TYR A 183 -4.68 12.14 -18.76
CA TYR A 183 -3.50 12.72 -18.13
C TYR A 183 -2.89 13.91 -18.87
N TYR A 184 -3.28 14.17 -20.13
CA TYR A 184 -2.91 15.40 -20.84
C TYR A 184 -3.49 16.64 -20.14
N LYS A 185 -4.72 16.55 -19.62
CA LYS A 185 -5.35 17.68 -18.93
C LYS A 185 -4.70 17.96 -17.58
N THR A 186 -4.27 16.91 -16.89
CA THR A 186 -3.66 17.04 -15.56
C THR A 186 -2.15 17.33 -15.63
N GLY A 187 -1.54 17.31 -16.82
CA GLY A 187 -0.09 17.52 -16.98
C GLY A 187 0.78 16.36 -16.48
N ILE A 188 0.18 15.20 -16.20
CA ILE A 188 0.89 13.97 -15.85
C ILE A 188 1.54 13.35 -17.10
N LEU A 189 0.86 13.44 -18.25
CA LEU A 189 1.43 13.09 -19.56
C LEU A 189 1.34 14.30 -20.49
N GLU A 190 2.27 14.38 -21.43
CA GLU A 190 2.27 15.31 -22.55
C GLU A 190 1.91 14.57 -23.84
N ARG A 191 1.11 15.21 -24.70
CA ARG A 191 0.76 14.64 -26.01
C ARG A 191 1.99 14.63 -26.91
N VAL A 192 2.29 13.46 -27.48
CA VAL A 192 3.25 13.30 -28.57
C VAL A 192 2.48 12.97 -29.83
N ASP A 193 2.78 13.62 -30.95
CA ASP A 193 2.07 13.40 -32.23
C ASP A 193 2.59 12.15 -32.97
N ARG A 194 2.66 11.03 -32.25
CA ARG A 194 3.14 9.73 -32.73
C ARG A 194 2.30 8.62 -32.11
N ARG A 195 1.92 7.63 -32.93
CA ARG A 195 1.07 6.52 -32.48
C ARG A 195 1.78 5.67 -31.43
N LEU A 196 1.06 5.35 -30.34
CA LEU A 196 1.53 4.56 -29.18
C LEU A 196 2.73 5.16 -28.44
N VAL A 197 3.01 6.45 -28.65
CA VAL A 197 4.11 7.15 -27.99
C VAL A 197 3.53 8.20 -27.06
N TYR A 198 4.07 8.25 -25.86
CA TYR A 198 3.64 9.15 -24.80
C TYR A 198 4.88 9.74 -24.15
N LYS A 199 4.70 10.88 -23.48
CA LYS A 199 5.76 11.54 -22.75
C LYS A 199 5.29 11.84 -21.34
N PHE A 200 6.11 11.53 -20.34
CA PHE A 200 5.84 11.97 -18.98
C PHE A 200 5.91 13.49 -18.89
N GLY A 201 4.87 14.09 -18.32
CA GLY A 201 4.77 15.53 -18.11
C GLY A 201 5.37 15.97 -16.79
N LYS A 202 5.41 17.28 -16.57
CA LYS A 202 5.98 17.91 -15.37
C LYS A 202 5.36 17.49 -14.03
N HIS A 203 4.14 16.94 -14.02
CA HIS A 203 3.48 16.47 -12.79
C HIS A 203 3.69 14.97 -12.53
N ALA A 204 4.32 14.24 -13.45
CA ALA A 204 4.77 12.87 -13.20
C ALA A 204 6.18 12.89 -12.60
N HIS A 205 6.42 12.04 -11.59
CA HIS A 205 7.68 11.98 -10.85
C HIS A 205 8.22 10.55 -10.77
N GLY A 206 9.49 10.40 -10.38
CA GLY A 206 10.17 9.11 -10.21
C GLY A 206 10.66 8.44 -11.50
N TRP A 207 10.36 9.01 -12.68
CA TRP A 207 10.85 8.48 -13.97
C TRP A 207 12.20 9.08 -14.40
N GLN A 208 12.50 10.27 -13.90
CA GLN A 208 13.72 11.03 -14.21
C GLN A 208 14.93 10.33 -13.57
N GLU A 209 16.04 10.25 -14.29
CA GLU A 209 17.32 9.88 -13.67
C GLU A 209 17.74 11.01 -12.73
N ASN A 210 18.15 10.66 -11.51
CA ASN A 210 18.73 11.64 -10.59
C ASN A 210 19.95 12.24 -11.29
N LYS A 211 19.87 13.53 -11.65
CA LYS A 211 21.06 14.31 -11.99
C LYS A 211 21.85 14.46 -10.70
N MET A 212 22.85 13.61 -10.51
CA MET A 212 23.95 13.89 -9.59
C MET A 212 24.69 15.14 -10.07
#